data_AF-A0A1E5VLC7-F1
#
_entry.id   AF-A0A1E5VLC7-F1
#
_cell.length_a   1.000
_cell.length_b   1.000
_cell.length_c   1.000
_cell.angle_alpha   90.00
_cell.angle_beta   90.00
_cell.angle_gamma   90.00
#
_symmetry.space_group_name_H-M   'P 1'
#
loop_
_entity.id
_entity.type
_entity.pdbx_description
1 polymer ?
#
loop_
_entity_poly.entity_id
_entity_poly.type
_entity_poly.pdbx_seq_one_letter_code
_entity_poly.pdbx_strand_id
1 'polypeptide(L)'
;MAKAQILLVLVPLLSLLPFNLALTQDFCVADLNSSDTPAGYPCKPKASVTANDFHYSGLAAAGPSGYPFNTSTTFAFVDQFLP
;
A
#
# COMPACT_ATOMS: atom_id res chain seq x y z
N MET A 1 -26.47 34.91 -2.89
CA MET A 1 -25.95 35.08 -1.51
C MET A 1 -25.55 33.76 -0.85
N ALA A 2 -26.39 32.73 -0.83
CA ALA A 2 -26.10 31.45 -0.16
C ALA A 2 -24.87 30.69 -0.70
N LYS A 3 -24.60 30.76 -2.01
CA LYS A 3 -23.51 30.00 -2.67
C LYS A 3 -22.10 30.46 -2.22
N ALA A 4 -21.92 31.77 -2.01
CA ALA A 4 -20.68 32.34 -1.51
C ALA A 4 -20.46 32.02 -0.02
N GLN A 5 -21.54 32.00 0.77
CA GLN A 5 -21.51 31.61 2.18
C GLN A 5 -21.16 30.13 2.36
N ILE A 6 -21.71 29.24 1.52
CA ILE A 6 -21.35 27.81 1.51
C ILE A 6 -19.87 27.63 1.17
N LEU A 7 -19.34 28.36 0.17
CA LEU A 7 -17.91 28.30 -0.19
C LEU A 7 -17.00 28.74 0.97
N LEU A 8 -17.40 29.80 1.69
CA LEU A 8 -16.65 30.38 2.81
C LEU A 8 -16.58 29.44 4.03
N VAL A 9 -17.56 28.53 4.18
CA VAL A 9 -17.58 27.51 5.24
C VAL A 9 -16.95 26.19 4.80
N LEU A 10 -17.15 25.80 3.54
CA LEU A 10 -16.70 24.51 3.01
C LEU A 10 -15.17 24.45 2.86
N VAL A 11 -14.54 25.53 2.38
CA VAL A 11 -13.07 25.59 2.19
C VAL A 11 -12.27 25.38 3.48
N PRO A 12 -12.55 26.09 4.60
CA PRO A 12 -11.86 25.84 5.86
C PRO A 12 -12.20 24.47 6.46
N LEU A 13 -13.42 23.97 6.25
CA LEU A 13 -13.81 22.63 6.71
C LEU A 13 -13.01 21.52 6.01
N LEU A 14 -12.75 21.65 4.71
CA LEU A 14 -11.88 20.72 3.98
C LEU A 14 -10.42 20.81 4.45
N SER A 15 -9.94 21.97 4.91
CA SER A 15 -8.56 22.11 5.40
C SER A 15 -8.29 21.41 6.74
N LEU A 16 -9.35 21.03 7.47
CA LEU A 16 -9.29 20.26 8.71
C LEU A 16 -9.28 18.75 8.48
N LEU A 17 -9.49 18.29 7.25
CA LEU A 17 -9.36 16.87 6.92
C LEU A 17 -7.87 16.48 7.06
N PRO A 18 -7.56 15.43 7.84
CA PRO A 18 -6.19 14.95 7.94
C PRO A 18 -5.77 14.33 6.60
N PHE A 19 -5.14 15.12 5.72
CA PHE A 19 -4.50 14.64 4.48
C PHE A 19 -3.11 14.03 4.73
N ASN A 20 -2.86 13.53 5.94
CA ASN A 20 -1.60 12.89 6.26
C ASN A 20 -1.70 11.41 5.91
N LEU A 21 -1.36 11.07 4.66
CA LEU A 21 -0.95 9.72 4.26
C LEU A 21 0.46 9.38 4.79
N ALA A 22 1.08 10.28 5.56
CA ALA A 22 2.36 10.03 6.20
C ALA A 22 2.19 8.89 7.21
N LEU A 23 2.79 7.74 6.90
CA LEU A 23 2.97 6.63 7.83
C LEU A 23 3.69 7.17 9.09
N THR A 24 2.94 7.47 10.14
CA THR A 24 3.47 7.82 11.47
C THR A 24 4.04 6.60 12.21
N GLN A 25 4.31 5.52 11.47
CA GLN A 25 4.76 4.23 11.98
C GLN A 25 5.96 3.77 11.17
N ASP A 26 6.93 3.15 11.83
CA ASP A 26 8.17 2.66 11.21
C ASP A 26 7.92 1.68 10.06
N PHE A 27 6.87 0.86 10.17
CA PHE A 27 6.47 -0.12 9.16
C PHE A 27 4.95 -0.33 9.14
N CYS A 28 4.43 -0.69 7.96
CA CYS A 28 3.08 -1.21 7.73
C CYS A 28 3.19 -2.42 6.79
N VAL A 29 3.26 -3.61 7.38
CA VAL A 29 3.24 -4.86 6.60
C VAL A 29 1.81 -5.12 6.18
N ALA A 30 1.57 -5.38 4.89
CA ALA A 30 0.24 -5.66 4.36
C ALA A 30 -0.38 -6.90 4.99
N ASP A 31 -1.63 -6.80 5.42
CA ASP A 31 -2.46 -7.95 5.78
C ASP A 31 -3.12 -8.53 4.53
N LEU A 32 -2.43 -9.50 3.92
CA LEU A 32 -2.89 -10.18 2.70
C LEU A 32 -4.10 -11.11 2.94
N ASN A 33 -4.52 -11.32 4.19
CA ASN A 33 -5.78 -12.02 4.50
C ASN A 33 -7.00 -11.11 4.33
N SER A 34 -6.79 -9.80 4.30
CA SER A 34 -7.83 -8.80 4.07
C SER A 34 -7.97 -8.47 2.58
N SER A 35 -9.13 -7.94 2.19
CA SER A 35 -9.35 -7.48 0.82
C SER A 35 -8.51 -6.24 0.51
N ASP A 36 -7.97 -6.18 -0.72
CA ASP A 36 -7.30 -5.00 -1.24
C ASP A 36 -8.28 -3.83 -1.42
N THR A 37 -7.76 -2.61 -1.40
CA THR A 37 -8.51 -1.37 -1.61
C THR A 37 -7.82 -0.54 -2.70
N PRO A 38 -8.46 0.50 -3.25
CA PRO A 38 -7.77 1.42 -4.16
C PRO A 38 -6.52 2.10 -3.57
N ALA A 39 -6.33 2.05 -2.25
CA ALA A 39 -5.17 2.56 -1.53
C ALA A 39 -4.17 1.46 -1.12
N GLY A 40 -4.38 0.21 -1.51
CA GLY A 40 -3.61 -0.96 -1.07
C GLY A 40 -4.27 -1.74 0.06
N TYR A 41 -3.47 -2.57 0.74
CA TYR A 41 -3.92 -3.43 1.83
C TYR A 41 -3.93 -2.72 3.19
N PRO A 42 -4.84 -3.10 4.11
CA PRO A 42 -4.71 -2.71 5.51
C PRO A 42 -3.42 -3.29 6.12
N CYS A 43 -2.88 -2.63 7.16
CA CYS A 43 -1.68 -3.11 7.85
C CYS A 43 -2.01 -4.26 8.82
N LYS A 44 -1.11 -5.24 8.93
CA LYS A 44 -1.12 -6.22 10.02
C LYS A 44 -1.03 -5.53 11.39
N PRO A 45 -1.60 -6.12 12.47
CA PRO A 45 -1.34 -5.67 13.83
C PRO A 45 0.16 -5.69 14.15
N LYS A 46 0.68 -4.67 14.85
CA LYS A 46 2.12 -4.59 15.19
C LYS A 46 2.64 -5.85 15.91
N ALA A 47 1.80 -6.46 16.75
CA ALA A 47 2.15 -7.66 17.50
C ALA A 47 2.30 -8.92 16.63
N SER A 48 1.79 -8.92 15.40
CA SER A 48 1.94 -10.05 14.46
C SER A 48 3.04 -9.83 13.43
N VAL A 49 3.71 -8.67 13.44
CA VAL A 49 4.83 -8.40 12.53
C VAL A 49 6.10 -9.03 13.07
N THR A 50 6.80 -9.73 12.18
CA THR A 50 8.03 -10.47 12.46
C THR A 50 9.11 -10.10 11.45
N ALA A 51 10.36 -10.53 11.70
CA ALA A 51 11.45 -10.32 10.75
C ALA A 51 11.21 -11.00 9.39
N ASN A 52 10.42 -12.08 9.36
CA ASN A 52 10.10 -12.80 8.13
C ASN A 52 9.24 -11.96 7.17
N ASP A 53 8.45 -11.02 7.69
CA ASP A 53 7.62 -10.13 6.85
C ASP A 53 8.43 -9.15 5.99
N PHE A 54 9.73 -9.01 6.26
CA PHE A 54 10.65 -8.12 5.53
C PHE A 54 11.63 -8.89 4.63
N HIS A 55 11.49 -10.22 4.54
CA HIS A 55 12.37 -11.06 3.76
C HIS A 55 11.61 -11.68 2.58
N TYR A 56 12.15 -11.53 1.37
CA TYR A 56 11.64 -12.20 0.17
C TYR A 56 12.79 -12.77 -0.65
N SER A 57 12.85 -14.10 -0.75
CA SER A 57 13.90 -14.81 -1.50
C SER A 57 13.55 -15.07 -2.95
N GLY A 58 12.34 -14.73 -3.41
CA GLY A 58 11.90 -15.02 -4.78
C GLY A 58 12.77 -14.38 -5.86
N LEU A 59 13.44 -13.27 -5.56
CA LEU A 59 14.37 -12.58 -6.48
C LEU A 59 15.64 -13.38 -6.78
N ALA A 60 15.98 -14.36 -5.93
CA ALA A 60 17.12 -15.23 -6.19
C ALA A 60 16.84 -16.22 -7.36
N ALA A 61 15.57 -16.40 -7.73
CA ALA A 61 15.16 -17.24 -8.84
C ALA A 61 14.80 -16.41 -10.08
N ALA A 62 15.16 -16.92 -11.25
CA ALA A 62 14.69 -16.37 -12.51
C ALA A 62 13.16 -16.60 -12.64
N GLY A 63 12.44 -15.55 -13.00
CA GLY A 63 11.01 -15.63 -13.29
C GLY A 63 10.73 -16.42 -14.57
N PRO A 64 9.46 -16.71 -14.87
CA PRO A 64 9.08 -17.32 -16.13
C PRO A 64 9.39 -16.37 -17.31
N SER A 65 9.95 -16.91 -18.38
CA SER A 65 10.16 -16.18 -19.64
C SER A 65 8.87 -16.16 -20.48
N GLY A 66 8.47 -14.98 -20.97
CA GLY A 66 7.25 -14.81 -21.78
C GLY A 66 7.53 -14.52 -23.26
N TYR A 67 6.66 -15.01 -24.15
CA TYR A 67 6.62 -14.62 -25.56
C TYR A 67 6.02 -13.20 -25.70
N PRO A 68 6.44 -12.35 -26.66
CA PRO A 68 7.36 -12.60 -27.77
C PRO A 68 8.82 -12.26 -27.52
N PHE A 69 9.16 -11.71 -26.35
CA PHE A 69 10.48 -11.11 -26.13
C PHE A 69 11.50 -12.01 -25.43
N ASN A 70 11.11 -13.23 -25.04
CA ASN A 70 11.97 -14.21 -24.33
C ASN A 70 12.72 -13.59 -23.13
N THR A 71 12.11 -12.59 -22.51
CA THR A 71 12.61 -11.94 -21.31
C THR A 71 11.89 -12.51 -20.10
N SER A 72 12.59 -12.52 -18.97
CA SER A 72 12.08 -12.95 -17.68
C SER A 72 12.19 -11.78 -16.70
N THR A 73 11.11 -11.51 -15.99
CA THR A 73 11.06 -10.49 -14.94
C THR A 73 10.48 -11.13 -13.69
N THR A 74 11.25 -11.10 -12.60
CA THR A 74 10.76 -11.47 -11.27
C THR A 74 10.29 -10.21 -10.56
N PHE A 75 9.04 -10.23 -10.08
CA PHE A 75 8.47 -9.11 -9.34
C PHE A 75 8.49 -9.37 -7.83
N ALA A 76 8.51 -8.27 -7.08
CA ALA A 76 8.51 -8.23 -5.63
C ALA A 76 7.37 -7.31 -5.14
N PHE A 77 6.17 -7.53 -5.68
CA PHE A 77 4.99 -6.76 -5.26
C PHE A 77 4.54 -7.21 -3.86
N VAL A 78 3.72 -6.38 -3.22
CA VAL A 78 3.29 -6.58 -1.83
C VAL A 78 2.60 -7.93 -1.59
N ASP A 79 1.89 -8.45 -2.61
CA ASP A 79 1.21 -9.75 -2.57
C ASP A 79 2.13 -10.95 -2.86
N GLN A 80 3.38 -10.69 -3.28
CA GLN A 80 4.42 -11.70 -3.49
C GLN A 80 5.30 -11.91 -2.25
N PHE A 81 5.27 -10.98 -1.29
CA PHE A 81 5.97 -11.05 0.00
C PHE A 81 5.22 -11.98 0.98
N LEU A 82 4.90 -13.19 0.52
CA LEU A 82 4.32 -14.23 1.36
C LEU A 82 5.43 -14.87 2.21
N PRO A 83 5.16 -15.17 3.49
CA PRO A 83 6.03 -16.00 4.31
C PRO A 83 6.08 -17.46 3.83
#